data_AF-A0A1I5DM48-F1
#
_entry.id   AF-A0A1I5DM48-F1
#
_cell.length_a   1.000
_cell.length_b   1.000
_cell.length_c   1.000
_cell.angle_alpha   90.00
_cell.angle_beta   90.00
_cell.angle_gamma   90.00
#
_symmetry.space_group_name_H-M   'P 1'
#
loop_
_entity.id
_entity.type
_entity.pdbx_description
1 polymer ?
#
loop_
_entity_poly.entity_id
_entity_poly.type
_entity_poly.pdbx_seq_one_letter_code
_entity_poly.pdbx_strand_id
1 'polypeptide(L)' 'MTRIYIIGLAILIIAIIANGMILKIGIKSWYGFIEMLGQNGFSAFKSLTLLDWVWLFIGYPFILGCGYIIGDKLYSWIF' A
#
# COMPACT_ATOMS: atom_id res chain seq x y z
N MET A 1 -0.67 1.37 23.96
CA MET A 1 -0.61 2.49 22.99
C MET A 1 0.69 2.50 22.17
N THR A 2 1.87 2.37 22.80
CA THR A 2 3.18 2.27 22.10
C THR A 2 3.23 1.20 21.01
N ARG A 3 2.64 0.02 21.25
CA ARG A 3 2.47 -1.04 20.24
C ARG A 3 1.86 -0.54 18.93
N ILE A 4 0.76 0.22 19.01
CA ILE A 4 0.03 0.71 17.83
C ILE A 4 0.89 1.71 17.04
N TYR A 5 1.65 2.57 17.73
CA TYR A 5 2.56 3.51 17.05
C TYR A 5 3.69 2.80 16.31
N ILE A 6 4.29 1.76 16.91
CA ILE A 6 5.35 0.97 16.26
C ILE A 6 4.80 0.21 15.05
N ILE A 7 3.62 -0.40 15.18
CA ILE A 7 2.91 -1.03 14.07
C ILE A 7 2.60 -0.03 12.96
N GLY A 8 2.04 1.14 13.30
CA GLY A 8 1.73 2.18 12.34
C GLY A 8 2.97 2.68 11.59
N LEU A 9 4.10 2.84 12.29
CA LEU A 9 5.37 3.25 11.69
C LEU A 9 5.93 2.17 10.74
N ALA A 10 5.84 0.89 11.12
CA ALA A 10 6.21 -0.21 10.25
C ALA A 10 5.36 -0.26 8.97
N ILE A 11 4.03 -0.13 9.09
CA ILE A 11 3.11 -0.05 7.96
C ILE A 11 3.45 1.16 7.07
N LEU A 12 3.74 2.32 7.66
CA LEU A 12 4.10 3.52 6.90
C LEU A 12 5.37 3.32 6.06
N ILE A 13 6.42 2.76 6.67
CA ILE A 13 7.68 2.46 5.95
C ILE A 13 7.42 1.50 4.78
N ILE A 14 6.67 0.43 5.04
CA ILE A 14 6.29 -0.55 4.02
C ILE A 14 5.47 0.09 2.90
N ALA A 15 4.52 0.98 3.23
CA ALA A 15 3.70 1.69 2.26
C ALA A 15 4.55 2.58 1.34
N ILE A 16 5.52 3.30 1.89
CA ILE A 16 6.45 4.14 1.11
C ILE A 16 7.27 3.28 0.14
N ILE A 17 7.84 2.17 0.64
CA ILE A 17 8.63 1.25 -0.18
C ILE A 17 7.77 0.65 -1.30
N ALA A 18 6.58 0.14 -0.97
CA ALA A 18 5.67 -0.48 -1.93
C ALA A 18 5.25 0.50 -3.04
N ASN A 19 4.89 1.73 -2.68
CA ASN A 19 4.55 2.77 -3.65
C ASN A 19 5.77 3.18 -4.52
N GLY A 20 6.97 3.21 -3.95
CA GLY A 20 8.19 3.49 -4.73
C GLY A 20 8.56 2.35 -5.70
N MET A 21 8.37 1.10 -5.29
CA MET A 21 8.66 -0.08 -6.12
C MET A 21 7.66 -0.21 -7.27
N ILE A 22 6.37 -0.02 -6.99
CA ILE A 22 5.33 -0.27 -7.99
C ILE A 22 5.43 0.69 -9.19
N LEU A 23 5.86 1.93 -8.94
CA LEU A 23 6.11 2.93 -9.98
C LEU A 23 7.20 2.48 -10.97
N LYS A 24 8.22 1.73 -10.50
CA LYS A 24 9.29 1.20 -11.38
C LYS A 24 8.83 0.02 -12.22
N ILE A 25 7.81 -0.71 -11.77
CA ILE A 25 7.24 -1.87 -12.46
C ILE A 25 6.22 -1.40 -13.53
N GLY A 26 5.85 -0.13 -13.54
CA GLY A 26 4.88 0.45 -14.49
C GLY A 26 3.42 0.16 -14.14
N ILE A 27 3.17 -0.32 -12.92
CA ILE A 27 1.82 -0.60 -12.39
C ILE A 27 1.33 0.63 -11.62
N LYS A 28 0.03 0.90 -11.66
CA LYS A 28 -0.57 2.06 -11.00
C LYS A 28 -0.50 1.94 -9.47
N SER A 29 0.04 2.98 -8.84
CA SER A 29 -0.01 3.15 -7.38
C SER A 29 -1.38 3.68 -6.95
N TRP A 30 -1.68 3.58 -5.64
CA TRP A 30 -2.89 4.20 -5.08
C TRP A 30 -2.94 5.71 -5.31
N TYR A 31 -1.80 6.40 -5.23
CA TYR A 31 -1.70 7.82 -5.53
C TYR A 31 -2.09 8.13 -6.98
N GLY A 32 -1.53 7.40 -7.94
CA GLY A 32 -1.86 7.58 -9.35
C GLY A 32 -3.32 7.24 -9.66
N PHE A 33 -3.87 6.21 -9.01
CA PHE A 33 -5.27 5.85 -9.17
C PHE A 33 -6.21 6.93 -8.61
N ILE A 34 -5.94 7.46 -7.41
CA ILE A 34 -6.75 8.54 -6.81
C ILE A 34 -6.71 9.81 -7.66
N GLU A 35 -5.54 10.16 -8.19
CA GLU A 35 -5.40 11.30 -9.12
C GLU A 35 -6.26 11.10 -10.38
N MET A 36 -6.17 9.92 -11.00
CA MET A 36 -7.00 9.57 -12.16
C MET A 36 -8.50 9.59 -11.84
N LEU A 37 -8.89 9.13 -10.64
CA LEU A 37 -10.26 9.15 -10.17
C LEU A 37 -10.77 10.59 -9.99
N GLY A 38 -9.93 11.50 -9.48
CA GLY A 38 -10.26 12.91 -9.35
C GLY A 38 -10.44 13.63 -10.69
N GLN A 39 -9.65 13.26 -11.71
CA GLN A 39 -9.71 13.88 -13.03
C GLN A 39 -10.82 13.29 -13.93
N ASN A 40 -11.00 11.96 -13.89
CA ASN A 40 -11.84 11.24 -14.87
C ASN A 40 -13.07 10.58 -14.24
N GLY A 41 -13.27 10.71 -12.93
CA GLY A 41 -14.36 10.07 -12.19
C GLY A 41 -14.38 8.55 -12.38
N PHE A 42 -15.57 7.96 -12.48
CA PHE A 42 -15.73 6.51 -12.62
C PHE A 42 -15.11 5.92 -13.91
N SER A 43 -14.79 6.74 -14.91
CA SER A 43 -14.10 6.25 -16.10
C SER A 43 -12.66 5.81 -15.82
N ALA A 44 -12.06 6.28 -14.70
CA ALA A 44 -10.75 5.83 -14.23
C ALA A 44 -10.68 4.32 -13.96
N PHE A 45 -11.79 3.68 -13.57
CA PHE A 45 -11.82 2.23 -13.36
C PHE A 45 -11.73 1.44 -14.67
N LYS A 46 -12.18 2.02 -15.79
CA LYS A 46 -12.12 1.38 -17.12
C LYS A 46 -10.71 1.43 -17.72
N SER A 47 -9.86 2.33 -17.27
CA SER A 47 -8.48 2.47 -17.74
C SER A 47 -7.46 1.67 -16.93
N LEU A 48 -7.89 0.99 -15.86
CA LEU A 48 -7.06 0.08 -15.09
C LEU A 48 -6.90 -1.26 -15.81
N THR A 49 -5.67 -1.77 -15.84
CA THR A 49 -5.40 -3.14 -16.26
C THR A 49 -5.83 -4.14 -15.17
N LEU A 50 -5.98 -5.42 -15.54
CA LEU A 50 -6.26 -6.48 -14.56
C LEU A 50 -5.16 -6.56 -13.49
N LEU A 51 -3.90 -6.28 -13.88
CA LEU A 51 -2.77 -6.27 -12.96
C LEU A 51 -2.86 -5.12 -11.95
N ASP A 52 -3.29 -3.93 -12.39
CA ASP A 52 -3.52 -2.78 -11.50
C ASP A 52 -4.62 -3.09 -10.47
N TRP A 53 -5.71 -3.73 -10.91
CA TRP A 53 -6.79 -4.16 -10.03
C TRP A 53 -6.31 -5.15 -8.96
N VAL A 54 -5.59 -6.20 -9.37
CA VAL A 54 -5.04 -7.19 -8.45
C VAL A 54 -4.06 -6.51 -7.49
N TRP A 55 -3.22 -5.61 -7.98
CA TRP A 55 -2.30 -4.88 -7.12
C TRP A 55 -3.01 -3.99 -6.11
N LEU A 56 -3.92 -3.11 -6.53
CA LEU A 56 -4.55 -2.11 -5.66
C LEU A 56 -5.40 -2.76 -4.57
N PHE A 57 -6.15 -3.81 -4.90
CA PHE A 57 -7.16 -4.39 -4.00
C PHE A 57 -6.69 -5.66 -3.27
N ILE A 58 -5.66 -6.35 -3.75
CA ILE A 58 -5.15 -7.57 -3.12
C ILE A 58 -3.68 -7.40 -2.74
N GLY A 59 -2.82 -7.07 -3.69
CA GLY A 59 -1.37 -6.98 -3.47
C GLY A 59 -1.00 -5.94 -2.42
N TYR A 60 -1.57 -4.73 -2.51
CA TYR A 60 -1.25 -3.63 -1.63
C TYR A 60 -1.73 -3.86 -0.19
N PRO A 61 -3.00 -4.25 0.08
CA PRO A 61 -3.42 -4.64 1.43
C PRO A 61 -2.59 -5.79 2.02
N PHE A 62 -2.21 -6.77 1.19
CA PHE A 62 -1.37 -7.88 1.65
C PHE A 62 0.01 -7.40 2.11
N ILE A 63 0.66 -6.53 1.33
CA ILE A 63 1.96 -5.94 1.68
C ILE A 63 1.86 -5.09 2.94
N LEU A 64 0.81 -4.27 3.09
CA LEU A 64 0.58 -3.52 4.33
C LEU A 64 0.34 -4.45 5.53
N GLY A 65 -0.33 -5.58 5.31
CA GLY A 65 -0.48 -6.65 6.30
C GLY A 65 0.88 -7.22 6.75
N CYS A 66 1.84 -7.37 5.85
CA CYS A 66 3.22 -7.71 6.24
C CYS A 66 3.83 -6.62 7.14
N GLY A 67 3.57 -5.34 6.85
CA GLY A 67 3.99 -4.23 7.72
C GLY A 67 3.41 -4.32 9.13
N TYR A 68 2.15 -4.74 9.26
CA TYR A 68 1.55 -5.04 10.57
C TYR A 68 2.30 -6.15 11.30
N ILE A 69 2.52 -7.30 10.63
CA ILE A 69 3.18 -8.47 11.24
C ILE A 69 4.60 -8.11 11.68
N ILE A 70 5.33 -7.35 10.86
CA ILE A 70 6.68 -6.88 11.18
C ILE A 70 6.64 -5.94 12.38
N GLY A 71 5.75 -4.95 12.38
CA GLY A 71 5.62 -3.99 13.48
C GLY A 71 5.22 -4.65 14.81
N ASP A 72 4.35 -5.66 14.75
CA ASP A 72 3.94 -6.42 15.93
C ASP A 72 5.09 -7.25 16.50
N LYS A 73 5.80 -7.98 15.64
CA LYS A 73 7.01 -8.73 16.05
C LYS A 73 8.10 -7.81 16.58
N LEU A 74 8.29 -6.64 15.96
CA LEU A 74 9.28 -5.66 16.41
C LEU A 74 8.93 -5.14 17.81
N TYR A 75 7.66 -4.86 18.07
CA TYR A 75 7.21 -4.46 19.40
C TYR A 75 7.50 -5.54 20.44
N SER A 76 7.14 -6.79 20.17
CA SER A 76 7.38 -7.94 21.07
C SER A 76 8.86 -8.27 21.28
N TRP A 77 9.75 -7.81 20.41
CA TRP A 77 11.19 -8.01 20.56
C TRP A 77 11.84 -6.92 21.43
N ILE A 78 11.27 -5.72 21.44
CA ILE A 78 11.80 -4.56 22.17
C ILE A 78 11.25 -4.51 23.62
N PHE A 79 10.01 -4.95 23.83
CA PHE A 79 9.28 -4.89 25.12
C PHE A 79 8.82 -6.28 25.55
#